data_AF-A0A2V5E5L5-F1
#
_entry.id   AF-A0A2V5E5L5-F1
#
_cell.length_a   1.000
_cell.length_b   1.000
_cell.length_c   1.000
_cell.angle_alpha   90.00
_cell.angle_beta   90.00
_cell.angle_gamma   90.00
#
_symmetry.space_group_name_H-M   'P 1'
#
loop_
_entity.id
_entity.type
_entity.pdbx_description
1 polymer ?
#
loop_
_entity_poly.entity_id
_entity_poly.type
_entity_poly.pdbx_seq_one_letter_code
_entity_poly.pdbx_strand_id
1 'polypeptide(L)'
;MAYMALYKLKLLDEFDDRRDLWTFGDFENRLMDLWRGATRHDAKGIINAAHKERRWPRTVKRYLLTNYRVFGNVSSELERTFAEVLATMSVQERAEWGLLPAGSSVA
;
A
#
# COMPACT_ATOMS: atom_id res chain seq x y z
N MET A 1 -16.77 -2.86 14.87
CA MET A 1 -15.41 -3.03 14.33
C MET A 1 -15.33 -4.42 13.74
N ALA A 2 -14.99 -4.56 12.45
CA ALA A 2 -14.70 -5.87 11.91
C ALA A 2 -13.38 -6.33 12.52
N TYR A 3 -13.38 -7.45 13.24
CA TYR A 3 -12.14 -8.00 13.78
C TYR A 3 -11.27 -8.50 12.62
N MET A 4 -10.12 -7.86 12.38
CA MET A 4 -9.10 -8.44 11.51
C MET A 4 -8.56 -9.72 12.15
N ALA A 5 -8.37 -10.75 11.32
CA ALA A 5 -7.72 -11.97 11.75
C ALA A 5 -6.27 -11.69 12.19
N LEU A 6 -5.79 -12.41 13.21
CA LEU A 6 -4.48 -12.17 13.83
C LEU A 6 -3.31 -12.20 12.83
N TYR A 7 -3.36 -13.08 11.82
CA TYR A 7 -2.31 -13.17 10.81
C TYR A 7 -2.24 -11.91 9.94
N LYS A 8 -3.36 -11.23 9.69
CA LYS A 8 -3.42 -9.96 8.94
C LYS A 8 -2.77 -8.83 9.75
N LEU A 9 -3.04 -8.80 11.05
CA LEU A 9 -2.41 -7.83 11.97
C LEU A 9 -0.89 -8.03 12.02
N LYS A 10 -0.42 -9.27 12.22
CA LYS A 10 1.01 -9.60 12.23
C LYS A 10 1.70 -9.22 10.93
N LEU A 11 1.05 -9.48 9.79
CA LEU A 11 1.57 -9.09 8.47
C LEU A 11 1.69 -7.56 8.36
N LEU A 12 0.67 -6.81 8.79
CA LEU A 12 0.68 -5.35 8.74
C LEU A 12 1.76 -4.76 9.67
N ASP A 13 1.89 -5.28 10.89
CA ASP A 13 2.92 -4.89 11.84
C ASP A 13 4.33 -5.15 11.27
N GLU A 14 4.57 -6.36 10.73
CA GLU A 14 5.84 -6.74 10.10
C GLU A 14 6.26 -5.73 9.03
N PHE A 15 5.35 -5.35 8.12
CA PHE A 15 5.67 -4.46 7.02
C PHE A 15 5.73 -2.98 7.39
N ASP A 16 5.04 -2.55 8.45
CA ASP A 16 5.07 -1.15 8.88
C ASP A 16 6.38 -0.85 9.63
N ASP A 17 6.92 -1.87 10.32
CA ASP A 17 8.21 -1.80 11.01
C ASP A 17 9.40 -1.93 10.05
N ARG A 18 9.23 -2.60 8.91
CA ARG A 18 10.29 -2.76 7.90
C ARG A 18 10.86 -1.42 7.42
N ARG A 19 12.19 -1.40 7.25
CA ARG A 19 12.99 -0.23 6.81
C ARG A 19 13.70 -0.47 5.48
N ASP A 20 13.69 -1.70 4.99
CA ASP A 20 14.31 -2.10 3.74
C ASP A 20 13.47 -1.70 2.52
N LEU A 21 13.96 -2.03 1.32
CA LEU A 21 13.36 -1.59 0.06
C LEU A 21 12.22 -2.49 -0.46
N TRP A 22 11.34 -2.95 0.42
CA TRP A 22 10.27 -3.87 0.06
C TRP A 22 9.21 -3.27 -0.89
N THR A 23 8.51 -4.15 -1.61
CA THR A 23 7.51 -3.86 -2.64
C THR A 23 6.16 -4.56 -2.37
N PHE A 24 5.09 -4.13 -3.03
CA PHE A 24 3.78 -4.80 -2.94
C PHE A 24 3.86 -6.31 -3.19
N GLY A 25 4.76 -6.77 -4.06
CA GLY A 25 4.97 -8.19 -4.34
C GLY A 25 5.52 -8.95 -3.13
N ASP A 26 6.42 -8.34 -2.35
CA ASP A 26 6.92 -8.94 -1.10
C ASP A 26 5.79 -9.11 -0.08
N PHE A 27 4.89 -8.12 0.01
CA PHE A 27 3.71 -8.17 0.87
C PHE A 27 2.75 -9.28 0.44
N GLU A 28 2.42 -9.35 -0.85
CA GLU A 28 1.55 -10.40 -1.41
C GLU A 28 2.15 -11.79 -1.19
N ASN A 29 3.45 -11.97 -1.44
CA ASN A 29 4.12 -13.25 -1.24
C ASN A 29 4.12 -13.66 0.23
N ARG A 30 4.44 -12.73 1.14
CA ARG A 30 4.43 -13.01 2.57
C ARG A 30 3.04 -13.38 3.08
N LEU A 31 1.98 -12.77 2.55
CA LEU A 31 0.61 -13.16 2.86
C LEU A 31 0.32 -14.61 2.43
N MET A 32 0.75 -14.99 1.22
CA MET A 32 0.58 -16.35 0.70
C MET A 32 1.38 -17.40 1.50
N ASP A 33 2.53 -17.02 2.05
CA ASP A 33 3.32 -17.88 2.95
C ASP A 33 2.62 -18.09 4.31
N LEU A 34 1.94 -17.06 4.83
CA LEU A 34 1.27 -17.11 6.13
C LEU A 34 -0.07 -17.85 6.10
N TRP A 35 -0.79 -17.80 4.98
CA TRP A 35 -2.12 -18.40 4.86
C TRP A 35 -2.30 -19.12 3.52
N ARG A 36 -2.30 -20.46 3.59
CA ARG A 36 -2.49 -21.34 2.43
C ARG A 36 -3.89 -21.15 1.86
N GLY A 37 -3.99 -20.39 0.78
CA GLY A 37 -5.24 -20.02 0.13
C GLY A 37 -5.48 -18.51 0.06
N ALA A 38 -4.61 -17.69 0.65
CA ALA A 38 -4.68 -16.25 0.44
C ALA A 38 -4.36 -15.91 -1.01
N THR A 39 -5.02 -14.86 -1.49
CA THR A 39 -4.88 -14.37 -2.85
C THR A 39 -4.33 -12.95 -2.85
N ARG A 40 -3.88 -12.48 -4.01
CA ARG A 40 -3.51 -11.06 -4.20
C ARG A 40 -4.70 -10.12 -3.98
N HIS A 41 -5.92 -10.59 -4.21
CA HIS A 41 -7.13 -9.83 -3.89
C HIS A 41 -7.31 -9.66 -2.38
N ASP A 42 -7.00 -10.70 -1.58
CA ASP A 42 -6.99 -10.58 -0.12
C ASP A 42 -5.98 -9.54 0.37
N ALA A 43 -4.79 -9.46 -0.26
CA ALA A 43 -3.80 -8.44 0.08
C ALA A 43 -4.37 -7.02 -0.10
N LYS A 44 -5.04 -6.76 -1.22
CA LYS A 44 -5.67 -5.45 -1.50
C LYS A 44 -6.79 -5.15 -0.50
N GLY A 45 -7.60 -6.16 -0.17
CA GLY A 45 -8.60 -6.07 0.89
C GLY A 45 -8.01 -5.72 2.26
N ILE A 46 -6.85 -6.29 2.61
CA ILE A 46 -6.12 -5.97 3.86
C ILE A 46 -5.65 -4.51 3.84
N ILE A 47 -5.08 -4.03 2.74
CA ILE A 47 -4.61 -2.64 2.61
C ILE A 47 -5.76 -1.64 2.74
N ASN A 48 -6.90 -1.91 2.09
CA ASN A 48 -8.10 -1.07 2.21
C ASN A 48 -8.63 -1.03 3.65
N ALA A 49 -8.64 -2.18 4.33
CA ALA A 49 -9.10 -2.24 5.71
C ALA A 49 -8.14 -1.53 6.67
N ALA A 50 -6.82 -1.67 6.48
CA ALA A 50 -5.81 -0.93 7.25
C ALA A 50 -5.96 0.59 7.08
N HIS A 51 -6.16 1.06 5.84
CA HIS A 51 -6.41 2.46 5.54
C HIS A 51 -7.69 2.98 6.21
N LYS A 52 -8.79 2.21 6.11
CA LYS A 52 -10.07 2.56 6.75
C LYS A 52 -9.96 2.68 8.26
N GLU A 53 -9.12 1.84 8.88
CA GLU A 53 -8.82 1.90 10.32
C GLU A 53 -7.84 3.02 10.70
N ARG A 54 -7.26 3.73 9.72
CA ARG A 54 -6.22 4.75 9.90
C ARG A 54 -5.00 4.20 10.66
N ARG A 55 -4.64 2.95 10.38
CA ARG A 55 -3.51 2.24 10.98
C ARG A 55 -2.54 1.77 9.89
N TRP A 56 -1.29 1.51 10.28
CA TRP A 56 -0.19 1.10 9.38
C TRP A 56 -0.02 2.01 8.15
N PRO A 57 0.09 3.33 8.34
CA PRO A 57 0.12 4.28 7.23
C PRO A 57 1.35 4.08 6.32
N ARG A 58 2.46 3.54 6.85
CA ARG A 58 3.68 3.32 6.06
C ARG A 58 3.49 2.12 5.14
N THR A 59 2.91 1.03 5.65
CA THR A 59 2.55 -0.15 4.86
C THR A 59 1.56 0.19 3.76
N VAL A 60 0.46 0.87 4.09
CA VAL A 60 -0.56 1.28 3.11
C VAL A 60 0.07 2.12 2.00
N LYS A 61 0.77 3.20 2.38
CA LYS A 61 1.41 4.11 1.42
C LYS A 61 2.38 3.36 0.50
N ARG A 62 3.29 2.56 1.08
CA ARG A 62 4.34 1.89 0.32
C ARG A 62 3.81 0.78 -0.60
N TYR A 63 2.82 0.01 -0.16
CA TYR A 63 2.14 -0.98 -0.99
C TYR A 63 1.59 -0.32 -2.27
N LEU A 64 0.82 0.76 -2.10
CA LEU A 64 0.17 1.45 -3.22
C LEU A 64 1.18 2.07 -4.18
N LEU A 65 2.19 2.76 -3.65
CA LEU A 65 3.20 3.44 -4.46
C LEU A 65 4.06 2.47 -5.27
N THR A 66 4.45 1.35 -4.66
CA THR A 66 5.22 0.32 -5.39
C THR A 66 4.37 -0.44 -6.40
N ASN A 67 3.08 -0.64 -6.13
CA ASN A 67 2.13 -1.20 -7.10
C ASN A 67 1.95 -0.25 -8.30
N TYR A 68 1.68 1.03 -8.04
CA TYR A 68 1.53 2.05 -9.07
C TYR A 68 2.78 2.19 -9.93
N ARG A 69 3.98 2.18 -9.32
CA ARG A 69 5.25 2.28 -10.05
C ARG A 69 5.45 1.15 -11.06
N VAL A 70 4.91 -0.04 -10.81
CA VAL A 70 5.04 -1.20 -11.70
C VAL A 70 4.00 -1.18 -12.82
N PHE A 71 2.75 -0.78 -12.54
CA PHE A 71 1.65 -0.89 -13.50
C PHE A 71 1.22 0.44 -14.14
N GLY A 72 1.66 1.58 -13.63
CA GLY A 72 1.17 2.92 -14.02
C GLY A 72 -0.27 3.20 -13.56
N ASN A 73 -0.88 2.27 -12.83
CA ASN A 73 -2.21 2.38 -12.23
C ASN A 73 -2.28 1.51 -10.96
N VAL A 74 -3.40 1.60 -10.24
CA VAL A 74 -3.78 0.65 -9.20
C VAL A 74 -5.08 -0.05 -9.61
N SER A 75 -5.36 -1.21 -9.03
CA SER A 75 -6.66 -1.87 -9.25
C SER A 75 -7.83 -1.00 -8.76
N SER A 76 -8.99 -1.08 -9.40
CA SER A 76 -10.17 -0.26 -9.10
C SER A 76 -10.57 -0.24 -7.62
N GLU A 77 -10.46 -1.38 -6.94
CA GLU A 77 -10.73 -1.51 -5.51
C GLU A 77 -9.79 -0.68 -4.62
N LEU A 78 -8.60 -0.31 -5.11
CA LEU A 78 -7.62 0.51 -4.41
C LEU A 78 -7.65 1.99 -4.83
N GLU A 79 -8.34 2.36 -5.91
CA GLU A 79 -8.31 3.72 -6.48
C GLU A 79 -8.67 4.79 -5.46
N ARG A 80 -9.74 4.59 -4.69
CA ARG A 80 -10.16 5.53 -3.65
C ARG A 80 -9.09 5.67 -2.56
N THR A 81 -8.61 4.55 -2.02
CA THR A 81 -7.57 4.53 -1.00
C THR A 81 -6.30 5.20 -1.50
N PHE A 82 -5.92 4.96 -2.76
CA PHE A 82 -4.78 5.59 -3.38
C PHE A 82 -4.95 7.11 -3.51
N ALA A 83 -6.08 7.58 -4.01
CA ALA A 83 -6.36 9.02 -4.10
C ALA A 83 -6.31 9.71 -2.73
N GLU A 84 -6.87 9.07 -1.69
CA GLU A 84 -6.81 9.57 -0.32
C GLU A 84 -5.36 9.62 0.22
N VAL A 85 -4.54 8.58 -0.04
CA VAL A 85 -3.12 8.59 0.33
C VAL A 85 -2.36 9.69 -0.40
N LEU A 86 -2.56 9.84 -1.72
CA LEU A 86 -1.93 10.91 -2.50
C LEU A 86 -2.26 12.28 -1.92
N ALA A 87 -3.51 12.53 -1.56
CA ALA A 87 -3.95 13.80 -0.97
C ALA A 87 -3.19 14.16 0.32
N THR A 88 -2.66 13.18 1.06
CA THR A 88 -1.83 13.40 2.25
C THR A 88 -0.34 13.61 1.98
N MET A 89 0.13 13.30 0.76
CA MET A 89 1.54 13.42 0.40
C MET A 89 1.90 14.85 0.02
N SER A 90 3.08 15.27 0.45
CA SER A 90 3.70 16.51 -0.02
C SER A 90 4.03 16.47 -1.52
N VAL A 91 4.22 17.64 -2.13
CA VAL A 91 4.62 17.75 -3.54
C VAL A 91 5.97 17.07 -3.78
N GLN A 92 6.90 17.20 -2.84
CA GLN A 92 8.22 16.60 -2.88
C GLN A 92 8.13 15.06 -2.84
N GLU A 93 7.36 14.49 -1.89
CA GLU A 93 7.13 13.05 -1.86
C GLU A 93 6.49 12.56 -3.17
N ARG A 94 5.53 13.29 -3.74
CA ARG A 94 4.94 12.91 -5.03
C ARG A 94 5.97 12.95 -6.17
N ALA A 95 6.89 13.91 -6.16
CA ALA A 95 7.97 14.02 -7.14
C ALA A 95 8.94 12.82 -7.04
N GLU A 96 9.35 12.45 -5.83
CA GLU A 96 10.23 11.30 -5.58
C GLU A 96 9.65 9.98 -6.12
N TRP A 97 8.32 9.87 -6.12
CA TRP A 97 7.60 8.71 -6.64
C TRP A 97 7.17 8.86 -8.11
N GLY A 98 7.56 9.94 -8.80
CA GLY A 98 7.24 10.16 -10.21
C GLY A 98 5.75 10.39 -10.48
N LEU A 99 5.02 10.91 -9.50
CA LEU A 99 3.56 11.11 -9.54
C LEU A 99 3.13 12.51 -9.97
N LEU A 100 4.08 13.37 -10.30
CA LEU A 100 3.77 14.72 -10.76
C LEU A 100 3.29 14.70 -12.22
N PRO A 101 2.25 15.48 -12.57
CA PRO A 101 1.86 15.64 -13.95
C PRO A 101 3.02 16.26 -14.75
N ALA A 102 3.20 15.77 -15.99
CA ALA A 102 4.20 16.28 -16.92
C ALA A 102 4.05 17.81 -17.06
N GLY A 103 5.02 18.56 -16.52
CA GLY A 103 4.99 20.02 -16.45
C GLY A 103 5.18 20.62 -15.05
N SER A 104 5.16 19.80 -13.99
CA SER A 104 5.45 20.28 -12.63
C SER A 104 6.96 20.36 -12.41
N SER A 105 7.56 21.49 -12.81
CA SER A 105 8.93 21.82 -12.42
C SER A 105 8.91 22.28 -10.96
N VAL A 106 9.47 21.49 -10.05
CA VAL A 106 9.78 21.98 -8.70
C VAL A 106 11.07 22.78 -8.85
N ALA A 107 10.90 24.10 -8.98
CA ALA A 107 12.01 25.07 -8.99
C ALA A 107 12.57 25.26 -7.58
#